data_AF-E3LRU9-F1
#
_entry.id   AF-E3LRU9-F1
#
_cell.length_a   1.000
_cell.length_b   1.000
_cell.length_c   1.000
_cell.angle_alpha   90.00
_cell.angle_beta   90.00
_cell.angle_gamma   90.00
#
_symmetry.space_group_name_H-M   'P 1'
#
loop_
_entity.id
_entity.type
_entity.pdbx_description
1 polymer ?
#
loop_
_entity_poly.entity_id
_entity_poly.type
_entity_poly.pdbx_seq_one_letter_code
_entity_poly.pdbx_strand_id
1 'polypeptide(L)'
;MRIAIILVVIFFSFALSCQNFDKYMNMFCKYGQEATPCTVENYAALKASCCAMKGNCAYNDFPKDRVCCFTDDCLKRCFPGKLYKNGQVY
;
A
#
# COMPACT_ATOMS: atom_id res chain seq x y z
N MET A 1 -1.06 9.90 -35.11
CA MET A 1 -0.91 10.72 -33.86
C MET A 1 -2.10 10.62 -32.90
N ARG A 2 -3.37 10.57 -33.34
CA ARG A 2 -4.53 10.56 -32.41
C ARG A 2 -4.58 9.33 -31.48
N ILE A 3 -4.22 8.14 -31.97
CA ILE A 3 -4.22 6.90 -31.16
C ILE A 3 -3.17 6.95 -30.04
N ALA A 4 -1.98 7.49 -30.33
CA ALA A 4 -0.91 7.65 -29.34
C ALA A 4 -1.33 8.59 -28.19
N ILE A 5 -2.05 9.68 -28.51
CA ILE A 5 -2.56 10.63 -27.51
C ILE A 5 -3.61 9.95 -26.61
N ILE A 6 -4.52 9.16 -27.18
CA ILE A 6 -5.56 8.44 -26.42
C ILE A 6 -4.92 7.44 -25.45
N LEU A 7 -3.90 6.69 -25.88
CA LEU A 7 -3.19 5.75 -25.01
C LEU A 7 -2.47 6.45 -23.86
N VAL A 8 -1.82 7.59 -24.11
CA VAL A 8 -1.12 8.36 -23.07
C VAL A 8 -2.09 8.89 -22.00
N VAL A 9 -3.28 9.37 -22.40
CA VAL A 9 -4.30 9.87 -21.46
C VAL A 9 -4.88 8.74 -20.59
N ILE A 10 -5.09 7.56 -21.17
CA ILE A 10 -5.54 6.38 -20.44
C ILE A 10 -4.49 5.96 -19.40
N PHE A 11 -3.21 5.87 -19.78
CA PHE A 11 -2.12 5.52 -18.86
C PHE A 11 -1.93 6.54 -17.73
N PHE A 12 -2.05 7.84 -18.00
CA PHE A 12 -1.97 8.88 -16.96
C PHE A 12 -3.11 8.77 -15.93
N SER A 13 -4.30 8.36 -16.37
CA SER A 13 -5.47 8.20 -15.50
C SER A 13 -5.28 7.05 -14.51
N PHE A 14 -4.61 5.96 -14.92
CA PHE A 14 -4.28 4.84 -14.04
C PHE A 14 -3.18 5.16 -13.02
N ALA A 15 -2.26 6.08 -13.33
CA ALA A 15 -1.23 6.51 -12.38
C ALA A 15 -1.81 7.39 -11.25
N LEU A 16 -2.84 8.21 -11.55
CA LEU A 16 -3.55 8.99 -10.53
C LEU A 16 -4.49 8.12 -9.67
N SER A 17 -5.01 7.01 -10.21
CA SER A 17 -6.00 6.15 -9.54
C SER A 17 -5.44 5.29 -8.39
N CYS A 18 -4.18 5.46 -8.02
CA CYS A 18 -3.55 4.63 -6.98
C CYS A 18 -3.15 5.42 -5.72
N GLN A 19 -3.38 6.74 -5.71
CA GLN A 19 -2.99 7.62 -4.60
C GLN A 19 -3.69 7.27 -3.27
N ASN A 20 -4.94 6.79 -3.32
CA ASN A 20 -5.69 6.42 -2.11
C ASN A 20 -5.10 5.18 -1.43
N PHE A 21 -4.68 4.17 -2.19
CA PHE A 21 -4.06 2.98 -1.64
C PHE A 21 -2.78 3.34 -0.87
N ASP A 22 -1.90 4.12 -1.50
CA ASP A 22 -0.63 4.53 -0.89
C ASP A 22 -0.86 5.43 0.34
N LYS A 23 -1.86 6.32 0.29
CA LYS A 23 -2.29 7.12 1.44
C LYS A 23 -2.73 6.24 2.61
N TYR A 24 -3.61 5.27 2.36
CA TYR A 24 -4.14 4.39 3.41
C TYR A 24 -3.07 3.44 3.95
N MET A 25 -2.22 2.91 3.07
CA MET A 25 -1.06 2.10 3.47
C MET A 25 -0.14 2.88 4.42
N ASN A 26 0.17 4.14 4.13
CA ASN A 26 0.95 4.99 5.03
C ASN A 26 0.24 5.31 6.34
N MET A 27 -1.10 5.46 6.32
CA MET A 27 -1.87 5.75 7.52
C MET A 27 -2.00 4.54 8.45
N PHE A 28 -2.08 3.33 7.87
CA PHE A 28 -2.50 2.14 8.59
C PHE A 28 -1.40 1.11 8.81
N CYS A 29 -0.45 1.02 7.88
CA CYS A 29 0.59 0.00 7.90
C CYS A 29 1.95 0.55 8.39
N LYS A 30 2.02 1.83 8.75
CA LYS A 30 3.21 2.43 9.35
C LYS A 30 3.43 1.89 10.75
N TYR A 31 4.68 1.58 11.08
CA TYR A 31 5.05 1.03 12.39
C TYR A 31 6.02 1.96 13.12
N GLY A 32 5.70 2.34 14.35
CA GLY A 32 6.50 3.26 15.16
C GLY A 32 6.88 4.54 14.39
N GLN A 33 8.18 4.87 14.40
CA GLN A 33 8.74 6.04 13.72
C GLN A 33 9.31 5.72 12.32
N GLU A 34 9.02 4.55 11.76
CA GLU A 34 9.61 4.14 10.48
C GLU A 34 9.08 4.97 9.30
N ALA A 35 9.96 5.33 8.37
CA ALA A 35 9.57 6.15 7.21
C ALA A 35 8.67 5.38 6.23
N THR A 36 8.84 4.06 6.14
CA THR A 36 8.11 3.19 5.22
C THR A 36 7.19 2.22 5.97
N PRO A 37 5.97 1.97 5.48
CA PRO A 37 5.06 0.99 6.07
C PRO A 37 5.55 -0.45 5.87
N CYS A 38 5.24 -1.34 6.81
CA CYS A 38 5.51 -2.76 6.67
C CYS A 38 4.29 -3.50 6.09
N THR A 39 4.53 -4.26 5.02
CA THR A 39 3.48 -4.95 4.27
C THR A 39 3.83 -6.42 4.06
N VAL A 40 2.83 -7.21 3.68
CA VAL A 40 3.04 -8.59 3.19
C VAL A 40 3.81 -8.58 1.86
N GLU A 41 4.60 -9.61 1.57
CA GLU A 41 5.48 -9.62 0.38
C GLU A 41 4.76 -9.51 -0.97
N ASN A 42 3.46 -9.83 -1.03
CA ASN A 42 2.67 -9.81 -2.26
C ASN A 42 1.43 -8.91 -2.20
N TYR A 43 1.54 -7.74 -1.57
CA TYR A 43 0.44 -6.77 -1.52
C TYR A 43 0.15 -6.12 -2.90
N ALA A 44 1.00 -6.31 -3.90
CA ALA A 44 0.88 -5.72 -5.24
C ALA A 44 -0.45 -6.08 -5.93
N ALA A 45 -0.93 -7.32 -5.77
CA ALA A 45 -2.23 -7.73 -6.30
C ALA A 45 -3.40 -6.97 -5.65
N LEU A 46 -3.31 -6.70 -4.34
CA LEU A 46 -4.31 -5.91 -3.60
C LEU A 46 -4.28 -4.45 -4.03
N LYS A 47 -3.08 -3.90 -4.25
CA LYS A 47 -2.89 -2.55 -4.80
C LYS A 47 -3.52 -2.45 -6.19
N ALA A 48 -3.20 -3.37 -7.10
CA ALA A 48 -3.77 -3.39 -8.45
C ALA A 48 -5.30 -3.49 -8.43
N SER A 49 -5.86 -4.34 -7.56
CA SER A 49 -7.31 -4.46 -7.38
C SER A 49 -7.94 -3.16 -6.89
N CYS A 50 -7.37 -2.50 -5.88
CA CYS A 50 -7.84 -1.20 -5.40
C CYS A 50 -7.81 -0.13 -6.51
N CYS A 51 -6.73 -0.09 -7.31
CA CYS A 51 -6.52 0.96 -8.30
C CYS A 51 -7.34 0.75 -9.59
N ALA A 52 -7.90 -0.45 -9.77
CA ALA A 52 -8.84 -0.78 -10.83
C ALA A 52 -10.31 -0.44 -10.48
N MET A 53 -10.62 -0.20 -9.20
CA MET A 53 -11.97 0.21 -8.79
C MET A 53 -12.29 1.63 -9.26
N LYS A 54 -13.53 1.86 -9.72
CA LYS A 54 -13.99 3.19 -10.13
C LYS A 54 -14.02 4.12 -8.91
N GLY A 55 -13.11 5.10 -8.87
CA GLY A 55 -12.93 5.98 -7.71
C GLY A 55 -11.91 5.49 -6.67
N ASN A 56 -11.16 4.43 -6.98
CA ASN A 56 -10.18 3.75 -6.13
C ASN A 56 -10.85 3.03 -4.95
N CYS A 57 -10.10 2.23 -4.19
CA CYS A 57 -10.63 1.71 -2.93
C CYS A 57 -10.93 2.86 -1.97
N ALA A 58 -12.09 2.80 -1.30
CA ALA A 58 -12.44 3.73 -0.25
C ALA A 58 -11.67 3.41 1.04
N TYR A 59 -11.65 4.35 1.97
CA TYR A 59 -11.02 4.18 3.28
C TYR A 59 -11.51 2.92 4.02
N ASN A 60 -12.82 2.68 4.00
CA ASN A 60 -13.45 1.53 4.66
C ASN A 60 -13.19 0.20 3.92
N ASP A 61 -12.83 0.25 2.64
CA ASP A 61 -12.57 -0.93 1.82
C ASP A 61 -11.10 -1.34 1.80
N PHE A 62 -10.21 -0.52 2.41
CA PHE A 62 -8.80 -0.83 2.46
C PHE A 62 -8.57 -2.11 3.28
N PRO A 63 -8.02 -3.18 2.68
CA PRO A 63 -7.94 -4.48 3.34
C PRO A 63 -6.74 -4.54 4.28
N LYS A 64 -6.82 -3.81 5.40
CA LYS A 64 -5.77 -3.65 6.43
C LYS A 64 -5.07 -4.97 6.76
N ASP A 65 -5.84 -5.98 7.16
CA ASP A 65 -5.31 -7.26 7.65
C ASP A 65 -4.66 -8.11 6.55
N ARG A 66 -4.87 -7.75 5.27
CA ARG A 66 -4.25 -8.42 4.12
C ARG A 66 -3.08 -7.63 3.52
N VAL A 67 -2.97 -6.33 3.83
CA VAL A 67 -1.90 -5.46 3.31
C VAL A 67 -0.84 -5.22 4.36
N CYS A 68 -1.23 -4.77 5.55
CA CYS A 68 -0.32 -4.47 6.65
C CYS A 68 0.19 -5.78 7.27
N CYS A 69 1.46 -5.81 7.66
CA CYS A 69 1.99 -6.96 8.39
C CYS A 69 2.78 -6.53 9.64
N PHE A 70 2.31 -6.97 10.81
CA PHE A 70 2.87 -6.61 12.11
C PHE A 70 3.28 -7.83 12.94
N THR A 71 3.37 -9.01 12.34
CA THR A 71 3.97 -10.17 13.02
C THR A 71 5.45 -9.94 13.25
N ASP A 72 6.03 -10.57 14.28
CA ASP A 72 7.46 -10.45 14.56
C ASP A 72 8.33 -10.79 13.34
N ASP A 73 7.92 -11.77 12.53
CA ASP A 73 8.64 -12.15 11.32
C ASP A 73 8.55 -11.09 10.23
N CYS A 74 7.38 -10.45 10.06
CA CYS A 74 7.25 -9.32 9.16
C CYS A 74 8.06 -8.11 9.63
N LEU A 75 8.05 -7.81 10.93
CA LEU A 75 8.83 -6.70 11.48
C LEU A 75 10.34 -6.94 11.34
N LYS A 76 10.83 -8.16 11.57
CA LYS A 76 12.23 -8.54 11.31
C LYS A 76 12.62 -8.39 9.85
N ARG A 77 11.71 -8.73 8.92
CA ARG A 77 11.93 -8.59 7.47
C ARG A 77 11.92 -7.13 7.02
N CYS A 78 10.93 -6.37 7.47
CA CYS A 78 10.77 -4.96 7.08
C CYS A 78 11.85 -4.06 7.69
N PHE A 79 12.26 -4.37 8.93
CA PHE A 79 13.12 -3.52 9.74
C PHE A 79 14.24 -4.34 10.40
N PRO A 80 15.15 -4.93 9.60
CA PRO A 80 16.20 -5.79 10.13
C PRO A 80 17.09 -5.02 11.12
N GLY A 81 17.38 -5.64 12.27
CA GLY A 81 18.17 -5.05 13.35
C GLY A 81 17.42 -4.09 14.27
N LYS A 82 16.20 -3.66 13.89
CA LYS A 82 15.29 -2.96 14.78
C LYS A 82 14.57 -4.05 15.57
N LEU A 83 14.77 -4.12 16.88
CA LEU A 83 14.22 -5.16 17.77
C LEU A 83 12.71 -5.00 18.01
N TYR A 84 11.97 -4.67 16.95
CA TYR A 84 10.53 -4.48 16.99
C TYR A 84 9.80 -5.80 17.25
N LYS A 85 8.78 -5.72 18.09
CA LYS A 85 7.90 -6.81 18.49
C LYS A 85 6.47 -6.36 18.39
N ASN A 86 5.60 -7.25 17.97
CA ASN A 86 4.18 -6.97 17.89
C ASN A 86 3.61 -6.60 19.27
N GLY A 87 2.71 -5.61 19.31
CA GLY A 87 2.04 -5.16 20.54
C GLY A 87 2.89 -4.29 21.47
N GLN A 88 4.11 -3.94 21.11
CA GLN A 88 4.91 -2.94 21.83
C GLN A 88 4.65 -1.52 21.32
N VAL A 89 4.66 -0.55 22.23
CA VAL A 89 4.53 0.88 21.92
C VAL A 89 5.94 1.45 21.72
N TYR A 90 6.17 2.14 20.60
CA TYR A 90 7.46 2.72 20.19
C TYR A 90 7.33 4.20 19.83
#